data_AF-A0AA35U6L7-F1
#
_entry.id   AF-A0AA35U6L7-F1
#
_cell.length_a   1.000
_cell.length_b   1.000
_cell.length_c   1.000
_cell.angle_alpha   90.00
_cell.angle_beta   90.00
_cell.angle_gamma   90.00
#
_symmetry.space_group_name_H-M   'P 1'
#
loop_
_entity.id
_entity.type
_entity.pdbx_description
1 polymer ?
#
loop_
_entity_poly.entity_id
_entity_poly.type
_entity_poly.pdbx_seq_one_letter_code
_entity_poly.pdbx_strand_id
1 'polypeptide(L)' 'MKMFLTVIILIAVGTVFGGIFLSNWKIPAPTKAVSQVIDDSKFKD' A
#
# COMPACT_ATOMS: atom_id res chain seq x y z
N MET A 1 16.79 17.83 21.20
CA MET A 1 15.48 17.33 21.67
C MET A 1 14.29 17.73 20.80
N LYS A 2 14.10 19.01 20.47
CA LYS A 2 12.93 19.47 19.66
C LYS A 2 12.80 18.76 18.31
N MET A 3 13.90 18.62 17.55
CA MET A 3 13.91 17.94 16.24
C MET A 3 13.53 16.45 16.33
N PHE A 4 14.00 15.74 17.37
CA PHE A 4 13.66 14.34 17.59
C PHE A 4 12.17 14.15 17.89
N LEU A 5 11.59 15.04 18.71
CA LEU A 5 10.16 15.04 18.99
C LEU A 5 9.33 15.31 17.73
N THR A 6 9.76 16.26 16.88
CA THR A 6 9.11 16.54 15.60
C THR A 6 9.11 15.32 14.67
N VAL A 7 10.21 14.58 14.61
CA VAL A 7 10.31 13.36 13.80
C VAL A 7 9.35 12.28 14.31
N ILE A 8 9.27 12.06 15.62
CA ILE A 8 8.33 11.10 16.21
C ILE A 8 6.88 11.47 15.88
N ILE A 9 6.53 12.76 16.00
CA ILE A 9 5.18 13.24 15.68
C ILE A 9 4.86 13.00 14.20
N LEU A 10 5.78 13.29 13.28
CA LEU A 10 5.58 13.06 11.85
C LEU A 10 5.36 11.58 11.53
N ILE A 11 6.14 10.68 12.15
CA ILE A 11 5.96 9.24 11.97
C ILE A 11 4.59 8.80 12.50
N ALA A 12 4.21 9.23 13.70
CA ALA A 12 2.93 8.89 14.30
C ALA A 12 1.74 9.38 13.45
N VAL A 13 1.82 10.60 12.93
CA VAL A 13 0.81 11.14 12.02
C VAL A 13 0.77 10.31 10.73
N GLY A 14 1.92 10.06 10.11
CA GLY A 14 1.99 9.27 8.87
C GLY A 14 1.43 7.86 9.00
N THR A 15 1.72 7.15 10.09
CA THR A 15 1.22 5.78 10.31
C THR A 15 -0.27 5.75 10.60
N VAL A 16 -0.80 6.71 11.37
CA VAL A 16 -2.23 6.79 11.65
C VAL A 16 -3.02 7.10 10.38
N PHE A 17 -2.65 8.16 9.64
CA PHE A 17 -3.34 8.51 8.41
C PHE A 17 -3.16 7.46 7.31
N GLY A 18 -1.96 6.89 7.18
CA GLY A 18 -1.70 5.79 6.25
C GLY A 18 -2.51 4.53 6.58
N GLY A 19 -2.62 4.18 7.86
CA GLY A 19 -3.44 3.04 8.31
C GLY A 19 -4.93 3.25 8.05
N ILE A 20 -5.45 4.45 8.30
CA ILE A 20 -6.85 4.81 7.98
C ILE A 20 -7.08 4.79 6.47
N PHE A 21 -6.16 5.32 5.69
CA PHE A 21 -6.24 5.30 4.24
C PHE A 21 -6.29 3.86 3.72
N LEU A 22 -5.35 2.99 4.13
CA LEU A 22 -5.30 1.60 3.69
C LEU A 22 -6.53 0.80 4.15
N SER A 23 -7.08 1.08 5.33
CA SER A 23 -8.27 0.37 5.82
C SER A 23 -9.56 0.77 5.10
N ASN A 24 -9.65 2.01 4.62
CA ASN A 24 -10.81 2.51 3.88
C ASN A 24 -10.64 2.39 2.35
N TRP A 25 -9.41 2.16 1.88
CA TRP A 25 -9.11 2.01 0.47
C TRP A 25 -9.70 0.70 -0.06
N LYS A 26 -10.87 0.81 -0.68
CA LYS A 26 -11.43 -0.26 -1.50
C LYS A 26 -10.68 -0.28 -2.82
N ILE A 27 -9.82 -1.29 -2.99
CA ILE A 27 -9.23 -1.61 -4.29
C ILE A 27 -10.41 -1.94 -5.22
N PRO A 28 -10.69 -1.12 -6.25
CA PRO A 28 -11.78 -1.40 -7.16
C PRO A 28 -11.54 -2.76 -7.82
N ALA A 29 -12.57 -3.59 -7.88
CA ALA A 29 -12.51 -4.82 -8.66
C ALA A 29 -12.13 -4.45 -10.11
N PRO A 30 -11.27 -5.23 -10.78
CA PRO A 30 -10.91 -4.98 -12.16
C PRO A 30 -12.19 -4.82 -13.00
N THR A 31 -12.35 -3.66 -13.65
CA THR A 31 -13.53 -3.38 -14.50
C THR A 31 -13.55 -4.23 -15.78
N LYS A 32 -12.44 -4.93 -16.05
CA LYS A 32 -12.30 -5.91 -17.11
C LYS A 32 -11.57 -7.13 -16.55
N ALA A 33 -11.96 -8.33 -17.00
CA ALA A 33 -11.17 -9.52 -16.76
C ALA A 33 -9.78 -9.31 -17.39
N VAL A 34 -8.78 -9.08 -16.56
CA VAL A 34 -7.38 -8.95 -16.99
C VAL A 34 -6.85 -10.36 -17.23
N SER A 35 -6.49 -10.64 -18.48
CA SER A 35 -5.72 -11.84 -18.82
C SER A 35 -4.33 -11.70 -18.19
N GLN A 36 -3.81 -12.79 -17.64
CA GLN A 36 -2.46 -12.85 -17.12
C GLN A 36 -1.48 -12.43 -18.23
N VAL A 37 -0.66 -11.40 -17.97
CA VAL A 37 0.27 -10.84 -18.97
C VAL A 37 1.41 -11.82 -19.30
N ILE A 38 1.72 -12.72 -18.36
CA ILE A 38 2.79 -13.71 -18.49
C ILE A 38 2.22 -15.08 -18.14
N ASP A 39 2.32 -16.03 -19.05
CA ASP A 39 1.91 -17.41 -18.87
C ASP A 39 2.75 -18.11 -17.78
N ASP A 40 2.10 -18.75 -16.80
CA ASP A 40 2.76 -19.45 -15.68
C ASP A 40 3.72 -20.57 -16.14
N SER A 41 3.54 -21.10 -17.35
CA SER A 41 4.48 -22.04 -17.96
C SER A 41 5.89 -21.48 -18.14
N LYS A 42 6.05 -20.15 -18.14
CA LYS A 42 7.35 -19.45 -18.23
C LYS A 42 8.12 -19.41 -16.91
N PHE A 43 7.48 -19.76 -15.80
CA PHE A 43 8.09 -19.81 -14.46
C PHE A 43 8.26 -21.24 -13.94
N LYS A 44 8.09 -22.26 -14.79
CA LYS A 44 8.49 -23.62 -14.44
C LYS A 44 10.01 -23.75 -14.54
N ASP A 45 10.61 -24.23 -13.44
CA ASP A 45 12.03 -24.59 -13.30
C ASP A 45 12.55 -25.46 -14.45
#